data_AF-A0A1A8S3N6-F1
#
_entry.id   AF-A0A1A8S3N6-F1
#
_cell.length_a   1.000
_cell.length_b   1.000
_cell.length_c   1.000
_cell.angle_alpha   90.00
_cell.angle_beta   90.00
_cell.angle_gamma   90.00
#
_symmetry.space_group_name_H-M   'P 1'
#
loop_
_entity.id
_entity.type
_entity.pdbx_description
1 polymer ?
#
loop_
_entity_poly.entity_id
_entity_poly.type
_entity_poly.pdbx_seq_one_letter_code
_entity_poly.pdbx_strand_id
1 'polypeptide(L)'
;GRCVNLEGTHRCTCYHGYQLTSDSKSCEDVNECTTGAACPAGICINTAGSYTCQTCRPGFGPSADGLRCEDVDECQGGLCFGGVCANTEG
;
A
#
# COMPACT_ATOMS: atom_id res chain seq x y z
N GLY A 1 14.89 -10.07 -8.17
CA GLY A 1 15.75 -8.97 -8.62
C GLY A 1 16.73 -9.46 -9.66
N ARG A 2 17.67 -8.61 -10.05
CA ARG A 2 18.76 -8.92 -10.98
C ARG A 2 20.10 -8.65 -10.30
N CYS A 3 20.98 -9.64 -10.28
CA CYS A 3 22.37 -9.45 -9.85
C CYS A 3 23.28 -9.24 -11.06
N VAL A 4 24.12 -8.21 -10.99
CA VAL A 4 25.13 -7.90 -11.99
C VAL A 4 26.50 -8.10 -11.35
N ASN A 5 27.32 -8.93 -11.97
CA ASN A 5 28.71 -9.11 -11.56
C ASN A 5 29.52 -7.88 -12.00
N LEU A 6 30.30 -7.35 -11.08
CA LEU A 6 31.23 -6.23 -11.28
C LEU A 6 32.66 -6.78 -11.10
N GLU A 7 33.66 -6.07 -11.61
CA GLU A 7 35.05 -6.52 -11.46
C GLU A 7 35.46 -6.47 -9.98
N GLY A 8 35.61 -7.64 -9.35
CA GLY A 8 35.92 -7.79 -7.92
C GLY A 8 34.73 -7.74 -6.96
N THR A 9 33.49 -7.54 -7.42
CA THR A 9 32.28 -7.54 -6.56
C THR A 9 31.01 -7.92 -7.34
N HIS A 10 29.85 -8.02 -6.69
CA HIS A 10 28.57 -8.19 -7.36
C HIS A 10 27.56 -7.23 -6.75
N ARG A 11 26.69 -6.66 -7.60
CA ARG A 11 25.61 -5.78 -7.16
C ARG A 11 24.28 -6.42 -7.50
N CYS A 12 23.48 -6.70 -6.48
CA CYS A 12 22.10 -7.12 -6.67
C CYS A 12 21.16 -5.91 -6.68
N THR A 13 20.22 -5.90 -7.62
CA THR A 13 19.12 -4.94 -7.73
C THR A 13 17.83 -5.69 -7.45
N CYS A 14 17.09 -5.27 -6.43
CA CYS A 14 15.86 -5.93 -6.05
C CYS A 14 14.69 -5.48 -6.94
N TYR A 15 13.63 -6.30 -7.02
CA TYR A 15 12.41 -5.87 -7.70
C TYR A 15 11.69 -4.82 -6.84
N HIS A 16 10.71 -4.12 -7.43
CA HIS A 16 9.87 -3.20 -6.67
C HIS A 16 9.22 -3.94 -5.48
N GLY A 17 9.14 -3.29 -4.32
CA GLY A 17 8.67 -3.90 -3.07
C GLY A 17 9.72 -4.74 -2.32
N TYR A 18 10.97 -4.79 -2.80
CA TYR A 18 12.05 -5.52 -2.13
C TYR A 18 13.26 -4.62 -1.88
N GLN A 19 13.88 -4.76 -0.71
CA GLN A 19 15.11 -4.08 -0.34
C GLN A 19 16.30 -5.04 -0.29
N LEU A 20 17.48 -4.52 -0.61
CA LEU A 20 18.70 -5.30 -0.51
C LEU A 20 19.09 -5.46 0.96
N THR A 21 19.41 -6.68 1.37
CA THR A 21 19.87 -6.96 2.73
C THR A 21 21.22 -6.28 3.00
N SER A 22 21.56 -6.08 4.28
CA SER A 22 22.81 -5.39 4.68
C SER A 22 24.08 -6.08 4.15
N ASP A 23 24.02 -7.38 3.93
CA ASP A 23 25.07 -8.21 3.34
C ASP A 23 25.10 -8.16 1.80
N SER A 24 24.20 -7.40 1.18
CA SER A 24 24.13 -7.15 -0.28
C SER A 24 23.93 -8.37 -1.17
N LYS A 25 23.53 -9.51 -0.59
CA LYS A 25 23.39 -10.80 -1.28
C LYS A 25 21.95 -11.20 -1.56
N SER A 26 21.01 -10.73 -0.74
CA SER A 26 19.61 -11.14 -0.77
C SER A 26 18.68 -9.95 -0.92
N CYS A 27 17.49 -10.21 -1.44
CA CYS A 27 16.41 -9.24 -1.50
C CYS A 27 15.33 -9.67 -0.52
N GLU A 28 15.11 -8.87 0.51
CA GLU A 28 14.04 -9.06 1.46
C GLU A 28 12.86 -8.17 1.09
N ASP A 29 11.67 -8.70 1.33
CA ASP A 29 10.42 -7.98 1.09
C ASP A 29 10.32 -6.76 2.02
N VAL A 30 9.95 -5.61 1.46
CA VAL A 30 9.77 -4.39 2.23
C VAL A 30 8.41 -4.47 2.89
N ASN A 31 8.38 -4.47 4.23
CA ASN A 31 7.10 -4.48 4.92
C ASN A 31 6.54 -3.05 5.04
N GLU A 32 5.75 -2.62 4.06
CA GLU A 32 5.18 -1.26 4.05
C GLU A 32 4.23 -1.01 5.24
N CYS A 33 3.64 -2.06 5.82
CA CYS A 33 2.76 -1.97 6.99
C CYS A 33 3.47 -1.46 8.24
N THR A 34 4.79 -1.60 8.33
CA THR A 34 5.58 -1.07 9.46
C THR A 34 5.65 0.46 9.48
N THR A 35 5.41 1.10 8.34
CA THR A 35 5.50 2.55 8.18
C THR A 35 4.26 3.27 8.74
N GLY A 36 3.16 2.54 9.02
CA GLY A 36 1.89 3.09 9.53
C GLY A 36 1.10 3.95 8.52
N ALA A 37 1.77 4.53 7.52
CA ALA A 37 1.17 5.35 6.47
C ALA A 37 0.53 4.55 5.32
N ALA A 38 0.84 3.25 5.23
CA ALA A 38 0.38 2.37 4.16
C ALA A 38 -1.13 2.14 4.20
N CYS A 39 -1.71 1.94 5.39
CA CYS A 39 -3.13 1.68 5.60
C CYS A 39 -3.68 2.39 6.85
N PRO A 40 -3.83 3.73 6.84
CA PRO A 40 -4.16 4.49 8.05
C PRO A 40 -5.58 4.17 8.58
N ALA A 41 -6.53 3.93 7.67
CA ALA A 41 -7.92 3.63 7.97
C ALA A 41 -8.27 2.15 7.79
N GLY A 42 -7.30 1.22 7.93
CA GLY A 42 -7.58 -0.20 7.77
C GLY A 42 -6.51 -1.15 8.32
N ILE A 43 -6.74 -2.45 8.09
CA ILE A 43 -5.80 -3.52 8.43
C ILE A 43 -4.85 -3.73 7.25
N CYS A 44 -3.58 -3.35 7.45
CA CYS A 44 -2.51 -3.60 6.50
C CYS A 44 -2.01 -5.05 6.61
N ILE A 45 -1.92 -5.74 5.49
CA ILE A 45 -1.35 -7.08 5.37
C ILE A 45 -0.23 -7.05 4.34
N ASN A 46 0.98 -7.34 4.80
CA ASN A 46 2.15 -7.42 3.95
C ASN A 46 2.10 -8.69 3.09
N THR A 47 2.39 -8.57 1.79
CA THR A 47 2.43 -9.68 0.83
C THR A 47 3.79 -9.72 0.14
N ALA A 48 4.11 -10.77 -0.61
CA ALA A 48 5.40 -10.83 -1.28
C ALA A 48 5.46 -9.83 -2.46
N GLY A 49 6.26 -8.77 -2.30
CA GLY A 49 6.54 -7.72 -3.29
C GLY A 49 5.59 -6.52 -3.23
N SER A 50 4.65 -6.50 -2.28
CA SER A 50 3.66 -5.43 -2.08
C SER A 50 2.93 -5.65 -0.76
N TYR A 51 1.98 -4.81 -0.42
CA TYR A 51 1.05 -5.03 0.68
C TYR A 51 -0.40 -4.95 0.19
N THR A 52 -1.37 -5.22 1.06
CA THR A 52 -2.80 -5.07 0.78
C THR A 52 -3.54 -4.54 2.02
N CYS A 53 -4.56 -3.73 1.82
CA CYS A 53 -5.50 -3.29 2.85
C CYS A 53 -6.76 -4.15 2.81
N GLN A 54 -6.87 -5.17 3.67
CA GLN A 54 -8.00 -6.11 3.61
C GLN A 54 -9.28 -5.62 4.31
N THR A 55 -9.14 -4.86 5.40
CA THR A 55 -10.30 -4.40 6.18
C THR A 55 -10.20 -2.90 6.39
N CYS A 56 -10.99 -2.13 5.64
CA CYS A 56 -11.13 -0.69 5.87
C CYS A 56 -12.13 -0.43 7.01
N ARG A 57 -11.93 0.67 7.72
CA ARG A 57 -12.88 1.17 8.72
C ARG A 57 -14.23 1.49 8.04
N PRO A 58 -15.34 1.47 8.79
CA PRO A 58 -16.61 1.98 8.28
C PRO A 58 -16.43 3.39 7.68
N GLY A 59 -17.08 3.65 6.55
CA GLY A 59 -16.91 4.89 5.78
C GLY A 59 -15.72 4.91 4.81
N PHE A 60 -14.81 3.92 4.90
CA PHE A 60 -13.67 3.80 3.99
C PHE A 60 -13.80 2.55 3.10
N GLY A 61 -13.43 2.70 1.83
CA GLY A 61 -13.39 1.66 0.82
C GLY A 61 -11.96 1.38 0.39
N PRO A 62 -11.65 0.16 -0.08
CA PRO A 62 -10.34 -0.12 -0.66
C PRO A 62 -10.16 0.72 -1.94
N SER A 63 -8.97 1.29 -2.13
CA SER A 63 -8.61 1.96 -3.39
C SER A 63 -8.63 0.95 -4.55
N ALA A 64 -8.59 1.44 -5.79
CA ALA A 64 -8.59 0.59 -6.99
C ALA A 64 -7.42 -0.43 -7.01
N ASP A 65 -6.29 -0.05 -6.44
CA ASP A 65 -5.09 -0.86 -6.27
C ASP A 65 -5.09 -1.71 -4.98
N GLY A 66 -6.06 -1.49 -4.08
CA GLY A 66 -6.21 -2.23 -2.83
C GLY A 66 -5.11 -1.97 -1.81
N LEU A 67 -4.27 -0.96 -2.04
CA LEU A 67 -3.14 -0.62 -1.17
C LEU A 67 -3.52 0.45 -0.15
N ARG A 68 -4.71 1.06 -0.25
CA ARG A 68 -5.15 2.11 0.68
C ARG A 68 -6.62 1.95 0.99
N CYS A 69 -7.02 2.52 2.12
CA CYS A 69 -8.42 2.76 2.43
C CYS A 69 -8.69 4.24 2.14
N GLU A 70 -9.55 4.48 1.16
CA GLU A 70 -10.00 5.80 0.74
C GLU A 70 -11.39 6.05 1.29
N ASP A 71 -11.67 7.30 1.61
CA ASP A 71 -12.96 7.72 2.12
C ASP A 71 -14.05 7.50 1.05
N VAL A 72 -15.16 6.88 1.43
CA VAL A 72 -16.27 6.58 0.52
C VAL A 72 -17.16 7.81 0.48
N ASP A 73 -17.18 8.48 -0.67
CA ASP A 73 -18.06 9.63 -0.87
C ASP A 73 -19.54 9.21 -0.82
N GLU A 74 -20.20 9.42 0.32
CA GLU A 74 -21.59 9.06 0.53
C GLU A 74 -22.54 9.94 -0.30
N CYS A 75 -22.03 11.05 -0.85
CA CYS A 75 -22.76 11.92 -1.78
C CYS A 75 -22.73 11.43 -3.22
N GLN A 76 -21.80 10.52 -3.58
CA GLN A 76 -21.64 10.03 -4.95
C GLN A 76 -22.87 9.23 -5.45
N GLY A 77 -23.76 8.81 -4.53
CA GLY A 77 -25.02 8.13 -4.82
C GLY A 77 -26.27 9.02 -4.99
N GLY A 78 -26.14 10.35 -4.91
CA GLY A 78 -27.26 11.27 -5.15
C GLY A 78 -28.36 11.24 -4.07
N LEU A 79 -27.99 11.01 -2.81
CA LEU A 79 -28.92 10.82 -1.68
C LEU A 79 -29.59 12.11 -1.15
N CYS A 80 -29.54 13.23 -1.87
CA CYS A 80 -30.09 14.51 -1.40
C CYS A 80 -31.03 15.14 -2.43
N PHE A 81 -32.35 14.92 -2.28
CA PHE A 81 -33.36 15.71 -2.98
C PHE A 81 -33.56 17.06 -2.27
N GLY A 82 -33.00 18.13 -2.84
CA GLY A 82 -33.22 19.51 -2.39
C GLY A 82 -32.29 20.00 -1.27
N GLY A 83 -31.20 19.30 -0.99
CA GLY A 83 -30.17 19.67 0.00
C GLY A 83 -28.75 19.67 -0.57
N VAL A 84 -27.81 20.24 0.19
CA VAL A 84 -26.37 20.13 -0.09
C VAL A 84 -25.84 18.92 0.65
N CYS A 85 -25.26 17.96 -0.08
CA CYS A 85 -24.53 16.87 0.52
C CYS A 85 -23.08 17.29 0.74
N ALA A 86 -22.52 16.94 1.89
CA ALA A 86 -21.10 17.12 2.19
C ALA A 86 -20.54 15.75 2.57
N ASN A 87 -19.48 15.35 1.87
CA ASN A 87 -18.75 14.12 2.16
C ASN A 87 -18.23 14.17 3.60
N THR A 88 -18.49 13.12 4.37
CA THR A 88 -18.02 12.98 5.75
C THR A 88 -16.81 12.07 5.77
N GLU A 89 -15.72 12.49 6.43
CA GLU A 89 -14.60 11.57 6.66
C GLU A 89 -15.05 10.44 7.60
N GLY A 90 -15.33 9.25 7.07
CA GLY A 90 -15.69 8.04 7.84
C GLY A 90 -17.11 7.96 8.40
#